data_AF-A0A7C0W4U4-F1
#
_entry.id   AF-A0A7C0W4U4-F1
#
_cell.length_a   1.000
_cell.length_b   1.000
_cell.length_c   1.000
_cell.angle_alpha   90.00
_cell.angle_beta   90.00
_cell.angle_gamma   90.00
#
_symmetry.space_group_name_H-M   'P 1'
#
loop_
_entity.id
_entity.type
_entity.pdbx_description
1 polymer ?
#
loop_
_entity_poly.entity_id
_entity_poly.type
_entity_poly.pdbx_seq_one_letter_code
_entity_poly.pdbx_strand_id
1 'polypeptide(L)' 'MSKGPKEEGRGVDLGAFIRQQRERANISLRKLADRAGISNPYLSQIER' A
#
# COMPACT_ATOMS: atom_id res chain seq x y z
N MET A 1 10.04 29.46 14.04
CA MET A 1 10.58 28.31 13.26
C MET A 1 9.40 27.43 12.84
N SER A 2 8.84 27.66 11.66
CA SER A 2 7.68 26.90 11.18
C SER A 2 8.12 25.48 10.80
N LYS A 3 7.65 24.48 11.56
CA LYS A 3 7.74 23.09 11.12
C LYS A 3 6.90 22.97 9.83
N GLY A 4 7.54 22.59 8.72
CA GLY A 4 6.86 22.29 7.46
C GLY A 4 5.81 21.19 7.62
N PRO A 5 4.90 21.03 6.65
CA PRO A 5 3.79 20.08 6.77
C PRO A 5 4.35 18.68 7.00
N LYS A 6 3.85 18.02 8.06
CA LYS A 6 4.25 16.67 8.45
C LYS A 6 4.01 15.70 7.29
N GLU A 7 5.07 15.15 6.72
CA GLU A 7 5.01 14.07 5.71
C GLU A 7 4.53 12.72 6.31
N GLU A 8 4.21 12.69 7.61
CA GLU A 8 3.84 11.51 8.41
C GLU A 8 2.54 10.80 7.95
N GLY A 9 1.83 11.30 6.93
CA GLY A 9 0.53 10.74 6.51
C GLY A 9 0.45 10.13 5.10
N ARG A 10 1.40 10.39 4.18
CA ARG A 10 1.20 10.03 2.76
C ARG A 10 1.43 8.55 2.44
N GLY A 11 2.43 7.93 3.07
CA GLY A 11 2.74 6.50 2.85
C GLY A 11 1.68 5.58 3.44
N VAL A 12 1.19 5.91 4.65
CA VAL A 12 0.12 5.17 5.34
C VAL A 12 -1.18 5.23 4.54
N ASP A 13 -1.50 6.39 3.95
CA ASP A 13 -2.70 6.57 3.12
C ASP A 13 -2.63 5.73 1.84
N LEU A 14 -1.48 5.70 1.16
CA LEU A 14 -1.30 4.89 -0.05
C LEU A 14 -1.40 3.38 0.22
N GLY A 15 -0.76 2.90 1.30
CA GLY A 15 -0.84 1.49 1.69
C GLY A 15 -2.27 1.03 1.98
N ALA A 16 -3.00 1.83 2.77
CA ALA A 16 -4.41 1.60 3.07
C ALA A 16 -5.28 1.64 1.79
N PHE A 17 -5.00 2.57 0.89
CA PHE A 17 -5.69 2.66 -0.40
C PHE A 17 -5.47 1.42 -1.26
N ILE A 18 -4.23 0.95 -1.40
CA ILE A 18 -3.90 -0.27 -2.18
C ILE A 18 -4.64 -1.48 -1.60
N ARG A 19 -4.59 -1.65 -0.28
CA ARG A 19 -5.33 -2.70 0.43
C ARG A 19 -6.82 -2.65 0.14
N GLN A 20 -7.44 -1.48 0.21
CA GLN A 20 -8.86 -1.28 -0.05
C GLN A 20 -9.22 -1.66 -1.50
N GLN A 21 -8.41 -1.26 -2.48
CA GLN A 21 -8.64 -1.63 -3.89
C GLN A 21 -8.52 -3.15 -4.10
N ARG A 22 -7.55 -3.79 -3.45
CA ARG A 22 -7.36 -5.25 -3.51
C ARG A 22 -8.58 -6.00 -2.96
N GLU A 23 -9.08 -5.57 -1.80
CA GLU A 23 -10.25 -6.16 -1.14
C GLU A 23 -11.52 -5.95 -1.98
N ARG A 24 -11.72 -4.74 -2.54
CA ARG A 24 -12.83 -4.46 -3.49
C ARG A 24 -12.78 -5.33 -4.74
N ALA A 25 -11.59 -5.58 -5.27
CA ALA A 25 -11.37 -6.44 -6.42
C ALA A 25 -11.47 -7.95 -6.09
N ASN A 26 -11.63 -8.31 -4.81
CA ASN A 26 -11.68 -9.69 -4.30
C ASN A 26 -10.50 -10.56 -4.80
N ILE A 27 -9.29 -10.02 -4.75
CA ILE A 27 -8.07 -10.77 -5.08
C ILE A 27 -7.15 -10.88 -3.86
N SER A 28 -6.40 -11.98 -3.80
CA SER A 28 -5.41 -12.18 -2.75
C SER A 28 -4.21 -11.24 -2.90
N LEU A 29 -3.48 -11.01 -1.80
CA LEU A 29 -2.24 -10.24 -1.79
C LEU A 29 -1.23 -10.79 -2.81
N ARG A 30 -1.08 -12.12 -2.83
CA ARG A 30 -0.23 -12.82 -3.80
C ARG A 30 -0.62 -12.50 -5.25
N LYS A 31 -1.92 -12.56 -5.58
CA LYS A 31 -2.42 -12.29 -6.93
C LYS A 31 -2.19 -10.84 -7.35
N LEU A 32 -2.29 -9.89 -6.41
CA LEU A 32 -1.94 -8.49 -6.69
C LEU A 32 -0.43 -8.33 -6.90
N ALA A 33 0.40 -8.96 -6.06
CA ALA A 33 1.86 -8.91 -6.19
C ALA A 33 2.34 -9.47 -7.54
N ASP A 34 1.79 -10.61 -7.97
CA ASP A 34 2.08 -11.23 -9.26
C ASP A 34 1.74 -10.28 -10.43
N ARG A 35 0.59 -9.57 -10.36
CA ARG A 35 0.19 -8.58 -11.38
C ARG A 35 1.05 -7.33 -11.40
N ALA A 36 1.50 -6.90 -10.22
CA ALA A 36 2.35 -5.72 -10.06
C ALA A 36 3.83 -6.00 -10.36
N GLY A 37 4.21 -7.27 -10.57
CA GLY A 37 5.60 -7.66 -10.85
C GLY A 37 6.52 -7.48 -9.64
N ILE A 38 5.99 -7.56 -8.42
CA ILE A 38 6.75 -7.40 -7.18
C ILE A 38 6.57 -8.61 -6.27
N SER A 39 7.45 -8.74 -5.27
CA SER A 39 7.38 -9.84 -4.32
C SER A 39 6.20 -9.66 -3.34
N ASN A 40 5.60 -10.77 -2.93
CA ASN A 40 4.54 -10.79 -1.92
C ASN A 40 4.99 -10.14 -0.58
N PRO A 41 6.21 -10.40 -0.05
CA PRO A 41 6.72 -9.68 1.12
C PRO A 41 6.79 -8.16 0.92
N TYR A 42 7.23 -7.68 -0.25
CA TYR A 42 7.34 -6.25 -0.51
C TYR A 42 5.97 -5.56 -0.58
N LEU A 43 5.00 -6.18 -1.26
CA LEU A 43 3.62 -5.67 -1.25
C LEU A 43 3.00 -5.68 0.16
N SER A 44 3.28 -6.71 0.96
CA SER A 44 2.87 -6.74 2.37
C SER A 44 3.49 -5.60 3.19
N GLN A 45 4.67 -5.10 2.82
CA GLN A 45 5.28 -3.94 3.48
C GLN A 45 4.58 -2.64 3.07
N ILE A 46 4.16 -2.53 1.82
CA ILE A 46 3.44 -1.36 1.29
C ILE A 46 2.04 -1.24 1.91
N GLU A 47 1.32 -2.35 2.11
CA GLU A 47 -0.04 -2.34 2.69
C GLU A 47 -0.08 -2.16 4.22
N ARG A 48 1.06 -2.08 4.90
CA ARG A 48 1.16 -1.82 6.35
C ARG A 48 1.32 -0.33 6.63
#